data_AF-A0A7C3Y3Q9-F1
#
_entry.id   AF-A0A7C3Y3Q9-F1
#
_cell.length_a   1.000
_cell.length_b   1.000
_cell.length_c   1.000
_cell.angle_alpha   90.00
_cell.angle_beta   90.00
_cell.angle_gamma   90.00
#
_symmetry.space_group_name_H-M   'P 1'
#
loop_
_entity.id
_entity.type
_entity.pdbx_description
1 polymer ?
#
loop_
_entity_poly.entity_id
_entity_poly.type
_entity_poly.pdbx_seq_one_letter_code
_entity_poly.pdbx_strand_id
1 'polypeptide(L)'
;MLEIKPKIQFIGFITLEEIAKFKKLLPDKDIPILFGAIVSGANFLITLDRKHFLENEKLKKLKLPFKIVNPGDFLREYLKL
;
A
#
# COMPACT_ATOMS: atom_id res chain seq x y z
N MET A 1 6.04 11.21 23.44
CA MET A 1 5.90 10.05 22.53
C MET A 1 4.50 10.11 21.94
N LEU A 2 4.31 10.01 20.62
CA LEU A 2 2.96 9.95 20.03
C LEU A 2 2.30 8.64 20.49
N GLU A 3 1.30 8.72 21.37
CA GLU A 3 0.49 7.55 21.74
C GLU A 3 -0.48 7.21 20.61
N ILE A 4 -0.04 6.35 19.70
CA ILE A 4 -0.88 5.78 18.65
C ILE A 4 -1.41 4.43 19.12
N LYS A 5 -2.73 4.22 19.00
CA LYS A 5 -3.38 2.91 19.19
C LYS A 5 -3.53 2.25 17.81
N PRO A 6 -2.62 1.37 17.39
CA PRO A 6 -2.72 0.74 16.08
C PRO A 6 -3.97 -0.14 16.01
N LYS A 7 -4.70 -0.04 14.90
CA LYS A 7 -5.78 -0.98 14.57
C LYS A 7 -5.17 -2.11 13.76
N ILE A 8 -5.18 -3.32 14.33
CA ILE A 8 -4.85 -4.53 13.58
C ILE A 8 -6.13 -5.02 12.93
N GLN A 9 -6.09 -5.23 11.61
CA GLN A 9 -7.19 -5.82 10.86
C GLN A 9 -6.70 -7.12 10.25
N PHE A 10 -7.35 -8.23 10.59
CA PHE A 10 -7.14 -9.47 9.88
C PHE A 10 -7.85 -9.39 8.53
N ILE A 11 -7.08 -9.63 7.48
CA ILE A 11 -7.56 -9.70 6.12
C ILE A 11 -7.67 -11.19 5.84
N GLY A 12 -8.88 -11.66 5.48
CA GLY A 12 -9.19 -13.09 5.34
C GLY A 12 -8.41 -13.82 4.25
N PHE A 13 -8.91 -15.00 3.86
CA PHE A 13 -8.28 -15.84 2.84
C PHE A 13 -8.24 -15.13 1.48
N ILE A 14 -7.03 -14.80 1.03
CA ILE A 14 -6.78 -14.33 -0.33
C ILE A 14 -6.72 -15.56 -1.24
N THR A 15 -7.47 -15.53 -2.34
CA THR A 15 -7.38 -16.60 -3.34
C THR A 15 -6.11 -16.45 -4.18
N LEU A 16 -5.57 -17.57 -4.69
CA LEU A 16 -4.43 -17.53 -5.62
C LEU A 16 -4.76 -16.74 -6.90
N GLU A 17 -6.02 -16.70 -7.33
CA GLU A 17 -6.48 -15.90 -8.46
C GLU A 17 -6.39 -14.39 -8.20
N GLU A 18 -6.75 -13.94 -7.00
CA GLU A 18 -6.59 -12.53 -6.62
C GLU A 18 -5.12 -12.11 -6.57
N ILE A 19 -4.25 -12.99 -6.06
CA ILE A 19 -2.79 -12.78 -6.07
C ILE A 19 -2.27 -12.74 -7.52
N ALA A 20 -2.74 -13.65 -8.38
CA ALA A 20 -2.29 -13.76 -9.77
C ALA A 20 -2.47 -12.46 -10.57
N LYS A 21 -3.50 -11.66 -10.26
CA LYS A 21 -3.74 -10.35 -10.88
C LYS A 21 -2.58 -9.37 -10.66
N PHE A 22 -1.87 -9.51 -9.54
CA PHE A 22 -0.77 -8.60 -9.16
C PHE A 22 0.63 -9.13 -9.45
N LYS A 23 0.77 -10.41 -9.83
CA LYS A 23 2.09 -11.03 -10.14
C LYS A 23 2.86 -10.36 -11.28
N LYS A 24 2.18 -9.65 -12.18
CA LYS A 24 2.82 -8.88 -13.27
C LYS A 24 3.24 -7.46 -12.86
N LEU A 25 2.82 -7.03 -11.67
CA LEU A 25 2.99 -5.67 -11.15
C LEU A 25 4.03 -5.62 -10.03
N LEU A 26 4.04 -6.64 -9.18
CA LEU A 26 4.86 -6.74 -7.97
C LEU A 26 5.48 -8.14 -7.84
N PRO A 27 6.65 -8.27 -7.18
CA PRO A 27 7.15 -9.58 -6.78
C PRO A 27 6.22 -10.21 -5.73
N ASP A 28 6.18 -11.55 -5.68
CA ASP A 28 5.23 -12.30 -4.85
C ASP A 28 5.22 -11.87 -3.37
N LYS A 29 6.38 -11.50 -2.82
CA LYS A 29 6.52 -11.03 -1.43
C LYS A 29 5.80 -9.70 -1.12
N ASP A 30 5.61 -8.85 -2.13
CA ASP A 30 5.07 -7.49 -1.97
C ASP A 30 3.56 -7.43 -2.31
N ILE A 31 3.02 -8.47 -2.95
CA ILE A 31 1.59 -8.56 -3.28
C ILE A 31 0.67 -8.47 -2.04
N PRO A 32 0.95 -9.14 -0.91
CA PRO A 32 0.11 -9.04 0.28
C PRO A 32 0.01 -7.62 0.83
N ILE A 33 1.05 -6.79 0.66
CA ILE A 33 1.06 -5.39 1.12
C ILE A 33 0.08 -4.55 0.29
N LEU A 34 0.15 -4.66 -1.05
CA LEU A 34 -0.77 -3.97 -1.94
C LEU A 34 -2.22 -4.40 -1.68
N PHE A 35 -2.44 -5.72 -1.58
CA PHE A 35 -3.76 -6.27 -1.31
C PHE A 35 -4.30 -5.76 0.04
N GLY A 36 -3.45 -5.74 1.07
CA GLY A 36 -3.84 -5.24 2.38
C GLY A 36 -4.28 -3.78 2.38
N ALA A 37 -3.61 -2.94 1.59
CA ALA A 37 -4.03 -1.55 1.40
C ALA A 37 -5.40 -1.44 0.69
N ILE A 38 -5.67 -2.29 -0.32
CA ILE A 38 -6.96 -2.31 -1.05
C ILE A 38 -8.10 -2.70 -0.11
N VAL A 39 -7.97 -3.82 0.59
CA VAL A 39 -9.06 -4.42 1.38
C VAL A 39 -9.27 -3.79 2.75
N SER A 40 -8.25 -3.14 3.31
CA SER A 40 -8.42 -2.36 4.55
C SER A 40 -9.24 -1.09 4.33
N GLY A 41 -9.43 -0.66 3.07
CA GLY A 41 -10.04 0.62 2.75
C GLY A 41 -9.18 1.82 3.21
N ALA A 42 -7.87 1.61 3.35
CA ALA A 42 -6.95 2.68 3.71
C ALA A 42 -6.99 3.81 2.68
N ASN A 43 -6.75 5.05 3.11
CA ASN A 43 -6.59 6.18 2.18
C ASN A 43 -5.16 6.30 1.66
N PHE A 44 -4.19 5.72 2.37
CA PHE A 44 -2.77 5.81 2.06
C PHE A 44 -2.07 4.46 2.29
N LEU A 45 -1.17 4.12 1.37
CA LEU A 45 -0.09 3.17 1.59
C LEU A 45 1.20 3.98 1.76
N ILE A 46 1.70 4.08 2.99
CA ILE A 46 2.92 4.81 3.31
C ILE A 46 4.09 3.83 3.28
N THR A 47 5.10 4.07 2.44
CA THR A 47 6.23 3.14 2.28
C THR A 47 7.52 3.85 1.87
N LEU A 48 8.67 3.25 2.22
CA LEU A 48 9.98 3.66 1.72
C LEU A 48 10.46 2.79 0.55
N ASP A 49 9.71 1.75 0.14
CA ASP A 49 10.05 0.95 -1.03
C ASP A 49 9.85 1.75 -2.31
N ARG A 50 10.96 2.28 -2.82
CA ARG A 50 10.99 3.05 -4.05
C ARG A 50 10.71 2.18 -5.26
N LYS A 51 11.47 1.09 -5.42
CA LYS A 51 11.50 0.30 -6.64
C LYS A 51 10.16 -0.37 -6.93
N HIS A 52 9.56 -1.03 -5.95
CA HIS A 52 8.37 -1.84 -6.19
C HIS A 52 7.08 -1.05 -6.03
N PHE A 53 7.06 0.05 -5.28
CA PHE A 53 5.87 0.85 -5.04
C PHE A 53 5.96 2.28 -5.57
N LEU A 54 6.80 3.15 -4.99
CA LEU A 54 6.75 4.59 -5.28
C LEU A 54 7.11 4.95 -6.73
N GLU A 55 8.08 4.26 -7.31
CA GLU A 55 8.60 4.49 -8.66
C GLU A 55 8.09 3.45 -9.67
N ASN A 56 7.13 2.61 -9.25
CA ASN A 56 6.56 1.57 -10.11
C ASN A 56 5.48 2.16 -11.04
N GLU A 57 5.86 2.45 -12.27
CA GLU A 57 4.98 3.03 -13.30
C GLU A 57 3.75 2.17 -13.62
N LYS A 58 3.83 0.83 -13.46
CA LYS A 58 2.66 -0.03 -13.66
C LYS A 58 1.62 0.18 -12.57
N LEU A 59 2.06 0.41 -11.32
CA LEU A 59 1.17 0.72 -10.21
C LEU A 59 0.58 2.13 -10.32
N LYS A 60 1.37 3.13 -10.73
CA LYS A 60 0.88 4.51 -10.92
C LYS A 60 -0.22 4.62 -11.98
N LYS A 61 -0.20 3.75 -12.99
CA LYS A 61 -1.23 3.69 -14.05
C LYS A 61 -2.54 3.04 -13.58
N LEU A 62 -2.52 2.30 -12.47
CA LEU A 62 -3.73 1.72 -11.90
C LEU A 62 -4.51 2.80 -11.13
N LYS A 63 -5.83 2.78 -11.28
CA LYS A 63 -6.73 3.57 -10.43
C LYS A 63 -6.90 2.86 -9.08
N LEU A 64 -5.90 2.99 -8.21
CA LEU A 64 -5.96 2.47 -6.85
C LEU A 64 -6.90 3.32 -5.98
N PRO A 65 -7.63 2.72 -5.02
CA PRO A 65 -8.53 3.45 -4.13
C PRO A 65 -7.80 4.25 -3.04
N PHE A 66 -6.46 4.25 -3.05
CA PHE A 66 -5.60 4.95 -2.09
C PHE A 66 -4.39 5.56 -2.78
N LYS A 67 -3.70 6.45 -2.07
CA LYS A 67 -2.44 7.04 -2.52
C LYS A 67 -1.24 6.25 -2.00
N ILE A 68 -0.21 6.07 -2.82
CA ILE A 68 1.07 5.53 -2.39
C ILE A 68 2.02 6.71 -2.20
N VAL A 69 2.55 6.88 -0.99
CA VAL A 69 3.40 8.04 -0.64
C VAL A 69 4.57 7.59 0.23
N ASN A 70 5.66 8.36 0.23
CA ASN A 70 6.71 8.16 1.21
C ASN A 70 6.35 8.85 2.54
N PRO A 71 6.96 8.44 3.68
CA PRO A 71 6.66 9.03 4.97
C PRO A 71 6.89 10.54 5.03
N GLY A 72 7.96 11.05 4.42
CA GLY A 72 8.29 12.47 4.45
C GLY A 72 7.24 13.34 3.75
N ASP A 73 6.80 12.92 2.57
CA ASP A 73 5.70 13.59 1.84
C ASP A 73 4.39 13.46 2.60
N PHE A 74 4.12 12.30 3.20
CA PHE A 74 2.91 12.12 4.00
C PHE A 74 2.84 13.13 5.17
N LEU A 75 3.94 13.26 5.92
CA LEU A 75 4.04 14.20 7.04
C LEU A 75 3.85 15.64 6.58
N ARG A 76 4.56 16.06 5.53
CA ARG A 76 4.50 17.44 5.02
C ARG A 76 3.15 17.81 4.41
N GLU A 77 2.60 16.95 3.56
CA GLU A 77 1.42 17.28 2.75
C GLU A 77 0.10 17.03 3.48
N TYR A 78 0.05 16.03 4.37
CA TYR A 78 -1.22 15.58 4.99
C TYR A 78 -1.29 15.84 6.49
N LEU A 79 -0.17 15.77 7.21
CA LEU A 79 -0.14 16.12 8.65
C LEU A 79 0.35 17.55 8.90
N LYS A 80 0.99 18.19 7.91
CA LYS A 80 1.59 19.53 8.01
C LYS A 80 2.57 19.62 9.18
N LEU A 81 3.34 18.55 9.38
CA LEU A 81 4.42 18.42 10.37
C LEU A 81 5.80 18.67 9.75
#